data_AF-A0A4Q1AEU7-F1
#
_entry.id   AF-A0A4Q1AEU7-F1
#
_cell.length_a   1.000
_cell.length_b   1.000
_cell.length_c   1.000
_cell.angle_alpha   90.00
_cell.angle_beta   90.00
_cell.angle_gamma   90.00
#
_symmetry.space_group_name_H-M   'P 1'
#
loop_
_entity.id
_entity.type
_entity.pdbx_description
1 polymer ?
#
loop_
_entity_poly.entity_id
_entity_poly.type
_entity_poly.pdbx_seq_one_letter_code
_entity_poly.pdbx_strand_id
1 'polypeptide(L)'
;MSTEKGEYLKKSPYRIKRYYAYIIATIVGLSLPFIRINDNHIFLLSFDKKQLHLMGVAFDMQELYLMPFLLMLLFLGIFAVTSIGGRAWCGWTCPQTIFRVIYRDLIETKLLKLRRIKNKQKEPDWKKPENASKRVIAIILWALIALVIASDFMWYFVPPEDFFAYLQNPTDHMFLIGTVLAIAGFIIYDVIFLKEDFCAYVCPYSRVQSVLYDNNTLQAIYSTNRGGNIYNDNKEKIIFKQKDLPNVENECTTCESCVTVCPTHIDIRKGLQLECINCLECVDACTKVMGKLGKPSLVQWSSTNEIKYNKETKLIRKSTIMYAVALLVVLGLLFVMGGEKEYMLLNVNKTTELYKVEDNNKVSNNYLLLFQNTDSKKHKYNLEVVDNKDIKIERFRPFSLAPHKMRKKVVILSTTKQLVKNDTKDTPITLTLRAFAEDDPKVSVIRKAVFIYPRADKLK
;
A
#
# COMPACT_ATOMS: atom_id res chain seq x y z
N MET A 1 8.13 -50.93 -5.81
CA MET A 1 7.71 -50.30 -4.53
C MET A 1 8.78 -49.42 -3.85
N SER A 2 10.08 -49.53 -4.19
CA SER A 2 11.15 -48.66 -3.66
C SER A 2 11.35 -47.36 -4.46
N THR A 3 10.91 -47.32 -5.72
CA THR A 3 11.05 -46.17 -6.63
C THR A 3 10.10 -45.00 -6.32
N GLU A 4 8.86 -45.27 -5.90
CA GLU A 4 7.85 -44.23 -5.57
C GLU A 4 8.12 -43.51 -4.23
N LYS A 5 8.72 -44.19 -3.24
CA LYS A 5 9.05 -43.57 -1.93
C LYS A 5 9.94 -42.33 -2.06
N GLY A 6 10.80 -42.31 -3.08
CA GLY A 6 11.73 -41.21 -3.31
C GLY A 6 11.12 -40.01 -4.04
N GLU A 7 10.04 -40.19 -4.79
CA GLU A 7 9.52 -39.14 -5.69
C GLU A 7 8.94 -37.94 -4.91
N TYR A 8 8.15 -38.23 -3.88
CA TYR A 8 7.56 -37.19 -3.03
C TYR A 8 8.59 -36.41 -2.20
N LEU A 9 9.73 -37.05 -1.88
CA LEU A 9 10.82 -36.43 -1.11
C LEU A 9 11.79 -35.62 -1.99
N LYS A 10 11.77 -35.82 -3.32
CA LYS A 10 12.59 -35.06 -4.27
C LYS A 10 12.08 -33.64 -4.52
N LYS A 11 10.80 -33.35 -4.26
CA LYS A 11 10.25 -31.99 -4.41
C LYS A 11 10.92 -31.03 -3.42
N SER A 12 11.36 -29.87 -3.93
CA SER A 12 11.98 -28.84 -3.09
C SER A 12 10.98 -28.30 -2.06
N PRO A 13 11.33 -28.29 -0.75
CA PRO A 13 10.45 -27.76 0.29
C PRO A 13 10.03 -26.32 0.03
N TYR A 14 8.76 -26.00 0.27
CA TYR A 14 8.23 -24.64 0.13
C TYR A 14 8.97 -23.64 1.00
N ARG A 15 9.44 -24.05 2.18
CA ARG A 15 10.27 -23.23 3.05
C ARG A 15 11.52 -22.67 2.36
N ILE A 16 12.16 -23.43 1.47
CA ILE A 16 13.36 -22.97 0.74
C ILE A 16 12.96 -21.96 -0.34
N LYS A 17 11.90 -22.27 -1.11
CA LYS A 17 11.35 -21.34 -2.12
C LYS A 17 11.00 -19.98 -1.52
N ARG A 18 10.44 -20.01 -0.32
CA ARG A 18 10.08 -18.82 0.44
C ARG A 18 11.29 -18.00 0.88
N TYR A 19 12.42 -18.64 1.20
CA TYR A 19 13.65 -17.91 1.49
C TYR A 19 14.18 -17.15 0.27
N TYR A 20 14.07 -17.74 -0.93
CA TYR A 20 14.37 -16.99 -2.15
C TYR A 20 13.41 -15.82 -2.34
N ALA A 21 12.11 -16.02 -2.12
CA ALA A 21 11.13 -14.92 -2.18
C ALA A 21 11.46 -13.79 -1.18
N TYR A 22 11.87 -14.12 0.05
CA TYR A 22 12.29 -13.15 1.05
C TYR A 22 13.53 -12.39 0.65
N ILE A 23 14.56 -13.09 0.13
CA ILE A 23 15.79 -12.45 -0.36
C ILE A 23 15.47 -11.48 -1.49
N ILE A 24 14.66 -11.90 -2.47
CA ILE A 24 14.24 -11.05 -3.58
C ILE A 24 13.47 -9.83 -3.06
N ALA A 25 12.48 -10.03 -2.18
CA ALA A 25 11.68 -8.96 -1.61
C ALA A 25 12.54 -7.96 -0.81
N THR A 26 13.50 -8.43 -0.03
CA THR A 26 14.44 -7.58 0.72
C THR A 26 15.37 -6.81 -0.23
N ILE A 27 15.91 -7.44 -1.26
CA ILE A 27 16.77 -6.76 -2.25
C ILE A 27 15.97 -5.67 -2.96
N VAL A 28 14.76 -5.99 -3.44
CA VAL A 28 13.89 -5.01 -4.11
C VAL A 28 13.55 -3.87 -3.13
N GLY A 29 13.13 -4.18 -1.91
CA GLY A 29 12.78 -3.18 -0.90
C GLY A 29 13.93 -2.20 -0.60
N LEU A 30 15.14 -2.72 -0.38
CA LEU A 30 16.32 -1.91 -0.05
C LEU A 30 16.88 -1.12 -1.24
N SER A 31 16.74 -1.62 -2.47
CA SER A 31 17.32 -0.99 -3.65
C SER A 31 16.39 0.03 -4.31
N LEU A 32 15.08 -0.19 -4.25
CA LEU A 32 14.09 0.60 -4.99
C LEU A 32 14.13 2.11 -4.69
N PRO A 33 14.34 2.58 -3.44
CA PRO A 33 14.50 4.00 -3.16
C PRO A 33 15.71 4.66 -3.81
N PHE A 34 16.77 3.90 -4.12
CA PHE A 34 18.00 4.43 -4.72
C PHE A 34 17.95 4.52 -6.25
N ILE A 35 17.00 3.82 -6.88
CA ILE A 35 16.92 3.80 -8.33
C ILE A 35 16.23 5.09 -8.81
N ARG A 36 16.95 5.83 -9.64
CA ARG A 36 16.50 7.09 -10.25
C ARG A 36 16.36 6.95 -11.76
N ILE A 37 15.30 7.53 -12.30
CA ILE A 37 15.03 7.65 -13.74
C ILE A 37 14.69 9.12 -13.99
N ASN A 38 15.42 9.80 -14.87
CA ASN A 38 15.23 11.23 -15.19
C ASN A 38 15.23 12.13 -13.93
N ASP A 39 16.24 11.98 -13.06
CA ASP A 39 16.39 12.68 -11.76
C ASP A 39 15.29 12.43 -10.71
N ASN A 40 14.29 11.61 -11.03
CA ASN A 40 13.21 11.23 -10.13
C ASN A 40 13.40 9.79 -9.61
N HIS A 41 13.11 9.55 -8.34
CA HIS A 41 13.11 8.21 -7.76
C HIS A 41 11.99 7.33 -8.37
N ILE A 42 12.19 6.01 -8.42
CA ILE A 42 11.14 5.08 -8.88
C ILE A 42 9.90 5.18 -8.01
N PHE A 43 10.08 5.29 -6.69
CA PHE A 43 9.00 5.57 -5.77
C PHE A 43 9.54 6.44 -4.64
N LEU A 44 8.93 7.59 -4.43
CA LEU A 44 9.22 8.47 -3.30
C LEU A 44 7.97 9.30 -3.01
N LEU A 45 7.46 9.23 -1.79
CA LEU A 45 6.40 10.12 -1.32
C LEU A 45 7.04 11.24 -0.50
N SER A 46 7.49 12.29 -1.19
CA SER A 46 8.15 13.42 -0.52
C SER A 46 7.12 14.39 0.04
N PHE A 47 7.02 14.44 1.37
CA PHE A 47 6.20 15.45 2.05
C PHE A 47 6.82 16.85 1.99
N ASP A 48 8.16 16.93 1.96
CA ASP A 48 8.89 18.19 1.88
C ASP A 48 8.66 18.88 0.52
N LYS A 49 8.87 18.14 -0.57
CA LYS A 49 8.65 18.64 -1.94
C LYS A 49 7.18 18.64 -2.36
N LYS A 50 6.29 18.03 -1.56
CA LYS A 50 4.86 17.81 -1.88
C LYS A 50 4.69 17.16 -3.26
N GLN A 51 5.48 16.11 -3.49
CA GLN A 51 5.55 15.38 -4.75
C GLN A 51 5.53 13.88 -4.50
N LEU A 52 4.78 13.14 -5.31
CA LEU A 52 4.87 11.70 -5.43
C LEU A 52 5.69 11.38 -6.68
N HIS A 53 6.85 10.75 -6.50
CA HIS A 53 7.59 10.17 -7.61
C HIS A 53 7.07 8.75 -7.83
N LEU A 54 6.67 8.43 -9.05
CA LEU A 54 6.21 7.10 -9.44
C LEU A 54 6.77 6.76 -10.82
N MET A 55 7.52 5.67 -10.90
CA MET A 55 8.17 5.15 -12.11
C MET A 55 9.02 6.21 -12.85
N GLY A 56 9.67 7.12 -12.10
CA GLY A 56 10.51 8.18 -12.68
C GLY A 56 9.75 9.45 -13.11
N VAL A 57 8.44 9.52 -12.86
CA VAL A 57 7.62 10.72 -13.07
C VAL A 57 7.28 11.33 -11.72
N ALA A 58 7.53 12.64 -11.55
CA ALA A 58 7.13 13.38 -10.37
C ALA A 58 5.73 13.98 -10.57
N PHE A 59 4.79 13.59 -9.73
CA PHE A 59 3.44 14.12 -9.65
C PHE A 59 3.36 15.12 -8.49
N ASP A 60 3.01 16.36 -8.78
CA ASP A 60 2.74 17.34 -7.73
C ASP A 60 1.44 16.99 -6.99
N MET A 61 1.35 17.33 -5.69
CA MET A 61 0.16 17.05 -4.86
C MET A 61 -1.14 17.71 -5.34
N GLN A 62 -1.10 18.54 -6.40
CA GLN A 62 -2.28 19.11 -7.06
C GLN A 62 -2.79 18.24 -8.22
N GLU A 63 -1.95 17.41 -8.80
CA GLU A 63 -2.31 16.38 -9.79
C GLU A 63 -2.87 15.11 -9.11
N LEU A 64 -3.12 15.19 -7.79
CA LEU A 64 -3.64 14.10 -6.97
C LEU A 64 -5.00 13.56 -7.41
N TYR A 65 -5.75 14.24 -8.29
CA TYR A 65 -7.05 13.76 -8.75
C TYR A 65 -6.94 12.42 -9.49
N LEU A 66 -5.75 12.08 -10.04
CA LEU A 66 -5.46 10.77 -10.61
C LEU A 66 -5.08 9.71 -9.55
N MET A 67 -4.66 10.11 -8.35
CA MET A 67 -4.24 9.17 -7.30
C MET A 67 -5.34 8.26 -6.79
N PRO A 68 -6.61 8.69 -6.59
CA PRO A 68 -7.68 7.78 -6.25
C PRO A 68 -7.78 6.59 -7.19
N PHE A 69 -7.61 6.79 -8.50
CA PHE A 69 -7.63 5.71 -9.49
C PHE A 69 -6.43 4.77 -9.35
N LEU A 70 -5.22 5.31 -9.14
CA LEU A 70 -4.04 4.51 -8.87
C LEU A 70 -4.19 3.67 -7.60
N LEU A 71 -4.71 4.26 -6.52
CA LEU A 71 -4.97 3.57 -5.27
C LEU A 71 -6.05 2.50 -5.44
N MET A 72 -7.14 2.81 -6.16
CA MET A 72 -8.18 1.83 -6.49
C MET A 72 -7.61 0.64 -7.27
N LEU A 73 -6.75 0.87 -8.28
CA LEU A 73 -6.07 -0.20 -9.01
C LEU A 73 -5.20 -1.07 -8.08
N LEU A 74 -4.44 -0.42 -7.19
CA LEU A 74 -3.58 -1.12 -6.24
C LEU A 74 -4.41 -1.98 -5.27
N PHE A 75 -5.46 -1.43 -4.65
CA PHE A 75 -6.31 -2.17 -3.70
C PHE A 75 -7.12 -3.28 -4.37
N LEU A 76 -7.78 -3.00 -5.50
CA LEU A 76 -8.54 -4.01 -6.25
C LEU A 76 -7.61 -5.10 -6.79
N GLY A 77 -6.40 -4.74 -7.23
CA GLY A 77 -5.38 -5.70 -7.67
C GLY A 77 -4.96 -6.66 -6.56
N ILE A 78 -4.68 -6.12 -5.37
CA ILE A 78 -4.36 -6.93 -4.18
C ILE A 78 -5.52 -7.85 -3.81
N PHE A 79 -6.78 -7.37 -3.88
CA PHE A 79 -7.95 -8.19 -3.61
C PHE A 79 -8.16 -9.29 -4.65
N ALA A 80 -7.95 -8.99 -5.94
CA ALA A 80 -8.04 -9.98 -7.02
C ALA A 80 -7.02 -11.10 -6.83
N VAL A 81 -5.75 -10.75 -6.55
CA VAL A 81 -4.68 -11.72 -6.27
C VAL A 81 -5.00 -12.52 -5.00
N THR A 82 -5.51 -11.87 -3.96
CA THR A 82 -5.93 -12.53 -2.72
C THR A 82 -7.06 -13.52 -2.94
N SER A 83 -8.07 -13.20 -3.75
CA SER A 83 -9.17 -14.13 -3.98
C SER A 83 -8.68 -15.44 -4.62
N ILE A 84 -7.63 -15.38 -5.44
CA ILE A 84 -7.01 -16.55 -6.07
C ILE A 84 -6.05 -17.28 -5.10
N GLY A 85 -5.06 -16.55 -4.58
CA GLY A 85 -3.95 -17.11 -3.80
C GLY A 85 -4.14 -17.12 -2.28
N GLY A 86 -5.31 -16.69 -1.81
CA GLY A 86 -5.61 -16.51 -0.38
C GLY A 86 -4.56 -15.61 0.30
N ARG A 87 -4.09 -16.07 1.46
CA ARG A 87 -3.08 -15.41 2.28
C ARG A 87 -1.63 -15.67 1.84
N ALA A 88 -1.40 -16.02 0.57
CA ALA A 88 -0.04 -16.23 0.06
C ALA A 88 0.86 -15.00 0.31
N TRP A 89 0.36 -13.77 0.17
CA TRP A 89 1.12 -12.56 0.50
C TRP A 89 1.67 -12.57 1.94
N CYS A 90 0.82 -12.91 2.92
CA CYS A 90 1.18 -12.98 4.33
C CYS A 90 2.33 -13.97 4.58
N GLY A 91 2.31 -15.10 3.88
CA GLY A 91 3.33 -16.13 4.01
C GLY A 91 4.61 -15.82 3.25
N TRP A 92 4.57 -15.10 2.13
CA TRP A 92 5.66 -15.10 1.14
C TRP A 92 6.36 -13.75 0.93
N THR A 93 5.70 -12.63 1.21
CA THR A 93 6.25 -11.29 0.93
C THR A 93 6.01 -10.30 2.06
N CYS A 94 5.09 -10.59 2.98
CA CYS A 94 4.77 -9.69 4.09
C CYS A 94 6.02 -9.39 4.98
N PRO A 95 6.37 -8.10 5.19
CA PRO A 95 7.52 -7.72 6.02
C PRO A 95 7.48 -8.33 7.41
N GLN A 96 6.30 -8.37 8.04
CA GLN A 96 6.11 -8.99 9.37
C GLN A 96 6.65 -10.42 9.42
N THR A 97 6.28 -11.24 8.44
CA THR A 97 6.71 -12.64 8.38
C THR A 97 8.20 -12.75 8.06
N ILE A 98 8.72 -11.89 7.18
CA ILE A 98 10.16 -11.85 6.85
C ILE A 98 10.97 -11.54 8.11
N PHE A 99 10.61 -10.50 8.85
CA PHE A 99 11.28 -10.08 10.07
C PHE A 99 11.26 -11.17 11.14
N ARG A 100 10.10 -11.80 11.37
CA ARG A 100 9.98 -12.95 12.27
C ARG A 100 10.83 -14.13 11.86
N VAL A 101 10.97 -14.41 10.56
CA VAL A 101 11.83 -15.49 10.07
C VAL A 101 13.30 -15.13 10.24
N ILE A 102 13.73 -13.90 9.97
CA ILE A 102 15.11 -13.45 10.22
C ILE A 102 15.44 -13.60 11.71
N TYR A 103 14.58 -13.11 12.60
CA TYR A 103 14.81 -13.23 14.04
C TYR A 103 14.82 -14.69 14.52
N ARG A 104 13.74 -15.45 14.27
CA ARG A 104 13.60 -16.81 14.81
C ARG A 104 14.43 -17.86 14.08
N ASP A 105 14.32 -17.92 12.75
CA ASP A 105 14.90 -19.01 11.97
C ASP A 105 16.39 -18.75 11.67
N LEU A 106 16.80 -17.50 11.40
CA LEU A 106 18.19 -17.16 11.11
C LEU A 106 19.00 -16.88 12.39
N ILE A 107 18.57 -15.94 13.24
CA ILE A 107 19.34 -15.56 14.44
C ILE A 107 19.21 -16.62 15.54
N GLU A 108 18.00 -16.88 16.05
CA GLU A 108 17.85 -17.79 17.20
C GLU A 108 18.16 -19.24 16.83
N THR A 109 17.71 -19.72 15.67
CA THR A 109 17.87 -21.14 15.31
C THR A 109 19.21 -21.42 14.63
N LYS A 110 19.57 -20.70 13.56
CA LYS A 110 20.77 -21.04 12.77
C LYS A 110 22.06 -20.53 13.42
N LEU A 111 22.07 -19.29 13.90
CA LEU A 111 23.26 -18.67 14.49
C LEU A 111 23.48 -19.12 15.95
N LEU A 112 22.45 -19.01 16.79
CA LEU A 112 22.59 -19.22 18.25
C LEU A 112 22.17 -20.63 18.73
N LYS A 113 21.51 -21.41 17.87
CA LYS A 113 21.03 -22.78 18.15
C LYS A 113 20.12 -22.87 19.39
N LEU A 114 19.36 -21.81 19.68
CA LEU A 114 18.40 -21.75 20.78
C LEU A 114 17.14 -22.57 20.51
N ARG A 115 16.75 -22.70 19.23
CA ARG A 115 15.49 -23.32 18.80
C ARG A 115 15.73 -24.39 17.74
N ARG A 116 14.72 -25.24 17.54
CA ARG A 116 14.70 -26.25 16.46
C ARG A 116 13.60 -25.91 15.47
N ILE A 117 13.96 -25.86 14.19
CA ILE A 117 13.01 -25.58 13.10
C ILE A 117 11.81 -26.55 13.08
N LYS A 118 12.02 -27.81 13.46
CA LYS A 118 10.97 -28.83 13.45
C LYS A 118 9.87 -28.59 14.49
N ASN A 119 10.18 -27.85 15.56
CA ASN A 119 9.23 -27.49 16.60
C ASN A 119 9.41 -26.02 16.96
N LYS A 120 8.62 -25.16 16.31
CA LYS A 120 8.62 -23.71 16.49
C LYS A 120 7.81 -23.27 17.70
N GLN A 121 6.94 -24.14 18.23
CA GLN A 121 6.10 -23.86 19.39
C GLN A 121 6.84 -24.02 20.72
N LYS A 122 7.99 -24.73 20.72
CA LYS A 122 8.80 -24.91 21.93
C LYS A 122 9.68 -23.69 22.19
N GLU A 123 9.35 -22.94 23.22
CA GLU A 123 10.16 -21.85 23.74
C GLU A 123 11.46 -22.35 24.40
N PRO A 124 12.60 -21.65 24.26
CA PRO A 124 13.82 -21.96 24.98
C PRO A 124 13.62 -21.81 26.50
N ASP A 125 14.31 -22.66 27.26
CA ASP A 125 14.33 -22.53 28.72
C ASP A 125 15.25 -21.38 29.11
N TRP A 126 14.65 -20.25 29.49
CA TRP A 126 15.34 -19.03 29.87
C TRP A 126 15.96 -19.07 31.26
N LYS A 127 15.67 -20.10 32.08
CA LYS A 127 16.33 -20.27 33.39
C LYS A 127 17.80 -20.66 33.23
N LYS A 128 18.19 -21.18 32.07
CA LYS A 128 19.58 -21.55 31.78
C LYS A 128 20.39 -20.30 31.40
N PRO A 129 21.51 -20.00 32.08
CA PRO A 129 22.30 -18.79 31.83
C PRO A 129 22.85 -18.74 30.39
N GLU A 130 23.20 -19.89 29.81
CA GLU A 130 23.63 -20.00 28.41
C GLU A 130 22.56 -19.55 27.41
N ASN A 131 21.29 -19.82 27.70
CA ASN A 131 20.19 -19.42 26.82
C ASN A 131 19.86 -17.94 27.00
N ALA A 132 19.97 -17.44 28.24
CA ALA A 132 19.76 -16.03 28.55
C ALA A 132 20.82 -15.14 27.86
N SER A 133 22.10 -15.51 27.91
CA SER A 133 23.17 -14.75 27.23
C SER A 133 22.98 -14.72 25.71
N LYS A 134 22.66 -15.88 25.11
CA LYS A 134 22.31 -15.97 23.68
C LYS A 134 21.08 -15.12 23.34
N ARG A 135 20.09 -15.02 24.22
CA ARG A 135 18.93 -14.13 24.02
C ARG A 135 19.36 -12.68 23.88
N VAL A 136 20.22 -12.21 24.77
CA VAL A 136 20.71 -10.82 24.74
C VAL A 136 21.45 -10.56 23.43
N ILE A 137 22.31 -11.48 23.00
CA ILE A 137 22.99 -11.40 21.69
C ILE A 137 21.98 -11.35 20.54
N ALA A 138 20.93 -12.19 20.58
CA ALA A 138 19.87 -12.17 19.57
C ALA A 138 19.15 -10.81 19.50
N ILE A 139 18.87 -10.20 20.65
CA ILE A 139 18.23 -8.89 20.74
C ILE A 139 19.15 -7.79 20.18
N ILE A 140 20.45 -7.82 20.52
CA ILE A 140 21.42 -6.83 19.99
C ILE A 140 21.53 -6.94 18.47
N LEU A 141 21.69 -8.16 17.94
CA LEU A 141 21.75 -8.39 16.49
C LEU A 141 20.46 -7.94 15.79
N TRP A 142 19.30 -8.21 16.41
CA TRP A 142 18.03 -7.76 15.88
C TRP A 142 17.87 -6.25 15.93
N ALA A 143 18.33 -5.59 16.98
CA ALA A 143 18.27 -4.14 17.10
C ALA A 143 19.06 -3.44 15.99
N LEU A 144 20.25 -3.96 15.64
CA LEU A 144 21.03 -3.45 14.50
C LEU A 144 20.27 -3.60 13.18
N ILE A 145 19.63 -4.76 12.94
CA ILE A 145 18.84 -4.99 11.74
C ILE A 145 17.58 -4.11 11.73
N ALA A 146 16.93 -3.92 12.87
CA ALA A 146 15.75 -3.08 13.01
C ALA A 146 16.05 -1.60 12.71
N LEU A 147 17.25 -1.11 13.06
CA LEU A 147 17.69 0.24 12.67
C LEU A 147 17.85 0.38 11.16
N VAL A 148 18.39 -0.64 10.48
CA VAL A 148 18.50 -0.65 9.01
C VAL A 148 17.11 -0.66 8.37
N ILE A 149 16.20 -1.49 8.87
CA ILE A 149 14.81 -1.56 8.37
C ILE A 149 14.08 -0.23 8.61
N ALA A 150 14.25 0.39 9.77
CA ALA A 150 13.63 1.68 10.07
C ALA A 150 14.18 2.80 9.16
N SER A 151 15.48 2.78 8.87
CA SER A 151 16.10 3.69 7.90
C SER A 151 15.58 3.45 6.49
N ASP A 152 15.46 2.19 6.08
CA ASP A 152 14.90 1.81 4.78
C ASP A 152 13.48 2.33 4.59
N PHE A 153 12.63 2.18 5.59
CA PHE A 153 11.27 2.75 5.57
C PHE A 153 11.30 4.27 5.36
N MET A 154 12.24 4.98 5.98
CA MET A 154 12.36 6.44 5.82
C MET A 154 12.81 6.85 4.41
N TRP A 155 13.55 6.01 3.68
CA TRP A 155 13.98 6.30 2.31
C TRP A 155 12.82 6.42 1.32
N TYR A 156 11.63 5.89 1.66
CA TYR A 156 10.41 6.05 0.87
C TYR A 156 9.74 7.43 1.05
N PHE A 157 10.15 8.21 2.06
CA PHE A 157 9.59 9.53 2.38
C PHE A 157 10.62 10.66 2.27
N VAL A 158 11.87 10.35 2.54
CA VAL A 158 13.02 11.26 2.44
C VAL A 158 14.00 10.65 1.43
N PRO A 159 14.43 11.40 0.39
CA PRO A 159 15.43 10.91 -0.55
C PRO A 159 16.66 10.36 0.20
N PRO A 160 17.21 9.20 -0.20
CA PRO A 160 18.36 8.60 0.47
C PRO A 160 19.55 9.55 0.63
N GLU A 161 19.78 10.43 -0.36
CA GLU A 161 20.90 11.37 -0.40
C GLU A 161 20.76 12.44 0.69
N ASP A 162 19.54 12.96 0.85
CA ASP A 162 19.19 13.89 1.91
C ASP A 162 19.23 13.18 3.27
N PHE A 163 18.73 11.94 3.35
CA PHE A 163 18.76 11.13 4.58
C PHE A 163 20.18 10.93 5.12
N PHE A 164 21.13 10.53 4.27
CA PHE A 164 22.52 10.32 4.70
C PHE A 164 23.21 11.65 5.06
N ALA A 165 22.88 12.75 4.39
CA ALA A 165 23.37 14.07 4.76
C ALA A 165 22.82 14.51 6.13
N TYR A 166 21.53 14.28 6.40
CA TYR A 166 20.91 14.60 7.68
C TYR A 166 21.48 13.76 8.84
N LEU A 167 21.92 12.54 8.56
CA LEU A 167 22.54 11.68 9.56
C LEU A 167 23.92 12.20 10.02
N GLN A 168 24.60 13.02 9.21
CA GLN A 168 25.88 13.63 9.58
C GLN A 168 25.72 14.78 10.58
N ASN A 169 24.57 15.46 10.59
CA ASN A 169 24.25 16.55 11.51
C ASN A 169 23.01 16.20 12.37
N PRO A 170 23.14 15.26 13.32
CA PRO A 170 22.00 14.70 14.04
C PRO A 170 21.26 15.71 14.92
N THR A 171 21.94 16.76 15.39
CA THR A 171 21.36 17.81 16.23
C THR A 171 20.35 18.68 15.49
N ASP A 172 20.54 18.85 14.18
CA ASP A 172 19.68 19.73 13.35
C ASP A 172 18.47 18.96 12.79
N HIS A 173 18.53 17.62 12.82
CA HIS A 173 17.51 16.72 12.26
C HIS A 173 16.94 15.74 13.30
N MET A 174 16.75 16.20 14.54
CA MET A 174 16.23 15.39 15.65
C MET A 174 14.90 14.69 15.33
N PHE A 175 14.04 15.30 14.52
CA PHE A 175 12.76 14.71 14.14
C PHE A 175 12.94 13.43 13.31
N LEU A 176 13.87 13.43 12.34
CA LEU A 176 14.17 12.28 11.49
C LEU A 176 14.74 11.13 12.34
N ILE A 177 15.74 11.44 13.18
CA ILE A 177 16.38 10.44 14.05
C ILE A 177 15.40 9.89 15.08
N GLY A 178 14.60 10.75 15.71
CA GLY A 178 13.54 10.34 16.64
C GLY A 178 12.54 9.40 15.98
N THR A 179 12.16 9.67 14.72
CA THR A 179 11.26 8.81 13.95
C THR A 179 11.89 7.45 13.63
N VAL A 180 13.16 7.42 13.19
CA VAL A 180 13.90 6.17 12.93
C VAL A 180 14.00 5.33 14.21
N LEU A 181 14.36 5.93 15.33
CA LEU A 181 14.47 5.23 16.62
C LEU A 181 13.10 4.73 17.12
N ALA A 182 12.04 5.52 16.95
CA ALA A 182 10.69 5.11 17.31
C ALA A 182 10.22 3.90 16.48
N ILE A 183 10.44 3.94 15.16
CA ILE A 183 10.11 2.82 14.26
C ILE A 183 10.95 1.59 14.60
N ALA A 184 12.26 1.75 14.81
CA ALA A 184 13.13 0.64 15.20
C ALA A 184 12.70 0.04 16.55
N GLY A 185 12.37 0.87 17.54
CA GLY A 185 11.84 0.44 18.83
C GLY A 185 10.53 -0.34 18.70
N PHE A 186 9.62 0.13 17.84
CA PHE A 186 8.39 -0.58 17.53
C PHE A 186 8.67 -1.95 16.86
N ILE A 187 9.57 -2.02 15.87
CA ILE A 187 9.95 -3.28 15.21
C ILE A 187 10.60 -4.26 16.18
N ILE A 188 11.44 -3.78 17.10
CA ILE A 188 12.05 -4.59 18.16
C ILE A 188 10.95 -5.17 19.05
N TYR A 189 10.03 -4.32 19.52
CA TYR A 189 8.91 -4.74 20.35
C TYR A 189 8.03 -5.78 19.64
N ASP A 190 7.60 -5.45 18.43
CA ASP A 190 6.71 -6.28 17.64
C ASP A 190 7.33 -7.66 17.37
N VAL A 191 8.56 -7.72 16.87
CA VAL A 191 9.17 -8.99 16.47
C VAL A 191 9.54 -9.85 17.66
N ILE A 192 9.96 -9.28 18.80
CA ILE A 192 10.39 -10.07 19.96
C ILE A 192 9.21 -10.48 20.85
N PHE A 193 8.28 -9.54 21.11
CA PHE A 193 7.22 -9.72 22.10
C PHE A 193 5.87 -10.04 21.46
N LEU A 194 5.45 -9.26 20.45
CA LEU A 194 4.14 -9.44 19.80
C LEU A 194 4.12 -10.63 18.83
N LYS A 195 5.27 -10.95 18.22
CA LYS A 195 5.51 -12.15 17.42
C LYS A 195 4.45 -12.31 16.30
N GLU A 196 3.86 -13.49 16.20
CA GLU A 196 2.79 -13.83 15.26
C GLU A 196 1.41 -13.32 15.71
N ASP A 197 1.26 -12.84 16.95
CA ASP A 197 -0.02 -12.29 17.44
C ASP A 197 -0.40 -11.00 16.70
N PHE A 198 0.58 -10.28 16.15
CA PHE A 198 0.33 -9.16 15.25
C PHE A 198 -0.56 -9.60 14.06
N CYS A 199 -0.26 -10.74 13.45
CA CYS A 199 -1.01 -11.27 12.30
C CYS A 199 -2.41 -11.79 12.69
N ALA A 200 -2.60 -12.20 13.94
CA ALA A 200 -3.86 -12.72 14.45
C ALA A 200 -4.82 -11.60 14.91
N TYR A 201 -4.30 -10.61 15.63
CA TYR A 201 -5.13 -9.62 16.34
C TYR A 201 -4.99 -8.19 15.83
N VAL A 202 -3.80 -7.78 15.36
CA VAL A 202 -3.53 -6.37 15.01
C VAL A 202 -3.73 -6.10 13.52
N CYS A 203 -3.32 -7.04 12.67
CA CYS A 203 -3.30 -6.89 11.22
C CYS A 203 -4.73 -6.84 10.64
N PRO A 204 -5.22 -5.67 10.15
CA PRO A 204 -6.57 -5.57 9.59
C PRO A 204 -6.73 -6.41 8.31
N TYR A 205 -5.64 -6.55 7.56
CA TYR A 205 -5.60 -7.34 6.34
C TYR A 205 -5.97 -8.81 6.60
N SER A 206 -5.44 -9.42 7.66
CA SER A 206 -5.76 -10.79 8.08
C SER A 206 -7.28 -11.03 8.17
N ARG A 207 -7.99 -10.06 8.74
CA ARG A 207 -9.43 -10.14 8.99
C ARG A 207 -10.25 -9.90 7.71
N VAL A 208 -9.91 -8.87 6.94
CA VAL A 208 -10.61 -8.55 5.69
C VAL A 208 -10.43 -9.67 4.65
N GLN A 209 -9.23 -10.25 4.55
CA GLN A 209 -8.98 -11.31 3.58
C GLN A 209 -9.85 -12.54 3.78
N SER A 210 -10.27 -12.85 5.01
CA SER A 210 -11.15 -14.01 5.28
C SER A 210 -12.51 -13.92 4.60
N VAL A 211 -13.00 -12.70 4.31
CA VAL A 211 -14.25 -12.45 3.59
C VAL A 211 -14.07 -12.64 2.07
N LEU A 212 -12.84 -12.54 1.56
CA LEU A 212 -12.51 -12.68 0.15
C LEU A 212 -12.29 -14.15 -0.28
N TYR A 213 -12.31 -15.07 0.68
CA TYR A 213 -12.09 -16.49 0.45
C TYR A 213 -13.34 -17.16 -0.11
N ASP A 214 -13.13 -18.03 -1.09
CA ASP A 214 -14.16 -18.95 -1.57
C ASP A 214 -13.62 -20.37 -1.67
N ASN A 215 -14.48 -21.32 -2.05
CA ASN A 215 -14.13 -22.73 -2.12
C ASN A 215 -13.06 -23.07 -3.19
N ASN A 216 -12.71 -22.13 -4.07
CA ASN A 216 -11.65 -22.27 -5.07
C ASN A 216 -10.37 -21.50 -4.70
N THR A 217 -10.34 -20.76 -3.60
CA THR A 217 -9.14 -20.06 -3.13
C THR A 217 -8.06 -21.07 -2.70
N LEU A 218 -6.83 -20.87 -3.17
CA LEU A 218 -5.70 -21.75 -2.83
C LEU A 218 -5.20 -21.47 -1.42
N GLN A 219 -5.15 -22.50 -0.59
CA GLN A 219 -4.69 -22.41 0.80
C GLN A 219 -4.03 -23.70 1.29
N ALA A 220 -3.35 -23.64 2.43
CA ALA A 220 -2.95 -24.86 3.11
C ALA A 220 -4.20 -25.54 3.66
N ILE A 221 -4.43 -26.80 3.31
CA ILE A 221 -5.61 -27.54 3.74
C ILE A 221 -5.24 -29.00 4.05
N TYR A 222 -5.81 -29.52 5.13
CA TYR A 222 -5.71 -30.92 5.49
C TYR A 222 -6.84 -31.72 4.84
N SER A 223 -6.49 -32.83 4.19
CA SER A 223 -7.47 -33.75 3.59
C SER A 223 -8.13 -34.61 4.65
N THR A 224 -9.33 -34.23 5.07
CA THR A 224 -10.18 -35.02 5.97
C THR A 224 -10.63 -36.33 5.33
N ASN A 225 -10.81 -36.36 4.01
CA ASN A 225 -11.23 -37.54 3.25
C ASN A 225 -10.19 -38.66 3.28
N ARG A 226 -8.89 -38.33 3.30
CA ARG A 226 -7.80 -39.32 3.39
C ARG A 226 -7.25 -39.47 4.82
N GLY A 227 -7.18 -38.37 5.55
CA GLY A 227 -6.55 -38.33 6.86
C GLY A 227 -7.47 -38.68 8.03
N GLY A 228 -8.79 -38.67 7.82
CA GLY A 228 -9.79 -38.80 8.87
C GLY A 228 -10.06 -37.49 9.62
N ASN A 229 -11.19 -37.42 10.33
CA ASN A 229 -11.55 -36.26 11.14
C ASN A 229 -10.94 -36.39 12.55
N ILE A 230 -9.90 -35.60 12.83
CA ILE A 230 -9.23 -35.57 14.15
C ILE A 230 -10.04 -34.76 15.18
N TYR A 231 -10.87 -33.85 14.70
CA TYR A 231 -11.72 -32.96 15.48
C TYR A 231 -13.19 -33.22 15.16
N ASN A 232 -14.07 -33.06 16.14
CA ASN A 232 -15.51 -33.09 15.94
C ASN A 232 -16.01 -31.75 15.35
N ASP A 233 -17.31 -31.67 15.02
CA ASP A 233 -17.93 -30.45 14.50
C ASP A 233 -17.85 -29.27 15.50
N ASN A 234 -17.78 -29.56 16.80
CA ASN A 234 -17.56 -28.58 17.87
C ASN A 234 -16.09 -28.16 18.05
N LYS A 235 -15.18 -28.63 17.18
CA LYS A 235 -13.72 -28.34 17.19
C LYS A 235 -12.98 -28.86 18.43
N GLU A 236 -13.52 -29.88 19.09
CA GLU A 236 -12.88 -30.61 20.18
C GLU A 236 -12.08 -31.79 19.61
N LYS A 237 -10.91 -32.04 20.18
CA LYS A 237 -10.01 -33.09 19.71
C LYS A 237 -10.52 -34.45 20.19
N ILE A 238 -10.96 -35.27 19.27
CA ILE A 238 -11.50 -36.61 19.56
C ILE A 238 -10.45 -37.72 19.38
N ILE A 239 -9.44 -37.49 18.54
CA ILE A 239 -8.42 -38.50 18.20
C ILE A 239 -7.05 -38.06 18.72
N PHE A 240 -6.43 -38.91 19.53
CA PHE A 240 -5.10 -38.67 20.10
C PHE A 240 -4.05 -39.63 19.54
N LYS A 241 -4.43 -40.89 19.26
CA LYS A 241 -3.56 -41.91 18.68
C LYS A 241 -4.12 -42.38 17.34
N GLN A 242 -3.24 -42.86 16.48
CA GLN A 242 -3.62 -43.43 15.18
C GLN A 242 -4.62 -44.59 15.31
N LYS A 243 -4.57 -45.36 16.40
CA LYS A 243 -5.50 -46.46 16.66
C LYS A 243 -6.94 -46.00 16.92
N ASP A 244 -7.13 -44.74 17.28
CA ASP A 244 -8.43 -44.16 17.61
C ASP A 244 -9.15 -43.64 16.34
N LEU A 245 -8.54 -43.78 15.16
CA LEU A 245 -9.17 -43.41 13.89
C LEU A 245 -10.31 -44.40 13.56
N PRO A 246 -11.52 -43.90 13.25
CA PRO A 246 -12.71 -44.74 13.08
C PRO A 246 -12.65 -45.65 11.86
N ASN A 247 -11.86 -45.30 10.84
CA ASN A 247 -11.64 -46.11 9.65
C ASN A 247 -10.14 -46.44 9.51
N VAL A 248 -9.83 -47.71 9.25
CA VAL A 248 -8.48 -48.26 9.05
C VAL A 248 -7.81 -47.68 7.80
N GLU A 249 -8.62 -47.20 6.84
CA GLU A 249 -8.14 -46.57 5.61
C GLU A 249 -7.55 -45.16 5.83
N ASN A 250 -7.82 -44.53 6.98
CA ASN A 250 -7.30 -43.20 7.28
C ASN A 250 -5.79 -43.22 7.44
N GLU A 251 -5.11 -42.36 6.69
CA GLU A 251 -3.65 -42.42 6.54
C GLU A 251 -2.90 -41.55 7.56
N CYS A 252 -3.60 -40.77 8.39
CA CYS A 252 -2.97 -39.87 9.35
C CYS A 252 -2.31 -40.63 10.49
N THR A 253 -1.01 -40.39 10.70
CA THR A 253 -0.23 -41.03 11.76
C THR A 253 -0.32 -40.33 13.12
N THR A 254 -1.16 -39.30 13.25
CA THR A 254 -1.30 -38.45 14.45
C THR A 254 0.04 -37.91 15.01
N CYS A 255 1.07 -37.77 14.18
CA CYS A 255 2.43 -37.38 14.60
C CYS A 255 2.61 -35.90 14.98
N GLU A 256 1.59 -35.07 14.73
CA GLU A 256 1.54 -33.62 15.03
C GLU A 256 2.66 -32.77 14.43
N SER A 257 3.45 -33.31 13.49
CA SER A 257 4.55 -32.57 12.88
C SER A 257 4.08 -31.32 12.11
N CYS A 258 2.85 -31.33 11.57
CA CYS A 258 2.22 -30.17 10.94
C CYS A 258 1.82 -29.08 11.94
N VAL A 259 1.57 -29.45 13.20
CA VAL A 259 1.20 -28.53 14.29
C VAL A 259 2.46 -27.91 14.87
N THR A 260 3.44 -28.73 15.27
CA THR A 260 4.66 -28.25 15.93
C THR A 260 5.50 -27.32 15.05
N VAL A 261 5.44 -27.50 13.73
CA VAL A 261 6.15 -26.62 12.78
C VAL A 261 5.42 -25.30 12.53
N CYS A 262 4.15 -25.18 12.90
CA CYS A 262 3.35 -24.00 12.59
C CYS A 262 3.79 -22.79 13.43
N PRO A 263 4.20 -21.67 12.80
CA PRO A 263 4.66 -20.48 13.53
C PRO A 263 3.53 -19.78 14.30
N THR A 264 2.28 -19.93 13.86
CA THR A 264 1.11 -19.27 14.45
C THR A 264 0.35 -20.15 15.45
N HIS A 265 0.94 -21.27 15.88
CA HIS A 265 0.40 -22.15 16.93
C HIS A 265 -0.98 -22.77 16.63
N ILE A 266 -1.36 -22.87 15.35
CA ILE A 266 -2.60 -23.53 14.93
C ILE A 266 -2.43 -25.03 14.65
N ASP A 267 -3.55 -25.75 14.69
CA ASP A 267 -3.64 -27.12 14.21
C ASP A 267 -4.43 -27.16 12.91
N ILE A 268 -3.73 -27.31 11.78
CA ILE A 268 -4.31 -27.33 10.44
C ILE A 268 -5.39 -28.42 10.25
N ARG A 269 -5.43 -29.43 11.13
CA ARG A 269 -6.43 -30.51 11.11
C ARG A 269 -7.80 -30.05 11.65
N LYS A 270 -7.90 -28.87 12.29
CA LYS A 270 -9.17 -28.21 12.66
C LYS A 270 -9.89 -27.55 11.49
N GLY A 271 -9.25 -27.50 10.31
CA GLY A 271 -9.76 -26.81 9.13
C GLY A 271 -9.22 -25.39 9.00
N LEU A 272 -9.95 -24.54 8.28
CA LEU A 272 -9.54 -23.16 8.01
C LEU A 272 -9.58 -22.32 9.30
N GLN A 273 -8.45 -21.69 9.60
CA GLN A 273 -8.24 -20.87 10.78
C GLN A 273 -7.72 -19.49 10.36
N LEU A 274 -8.24 -18.42 10.97
CA LEU A 274 -7.91 -17.03 10.62
C LEU A 274 -6.45 -16.68 10.88
N GLU A 275 -5.79 -17.41 11.78
CA GLU A 275 -4.39 -17.20 12.14
C GLU A 275 -3.44 -17.84 11.11
N CYS A 276 -3.94 -18.64 10.16
CA CYS A 276 -3.10 -19.26 9.14
C CYS A 276 -2.56 -18.22 8.15
N ILE A 277 -1.24 -18.06 8.10
CA ILE A 277 -0.55 -17.16 7.15
C ILE A 277 -0.18 -17.82 5.81
N ASN A 278 -0.70 -19.02 5.49
CA ASN A 278 -0.40 -19.76 4.25
C ASN A 278 1.11 -19.91 3.94
N CYS A 279 1.93 -20.12 4.97
CA CYS A 279 3.39 -20.24 4.83
C CYS A 279 3.88 -21.62 4.37
N LEU A 280 2.96 -22.61 4.31
CA LEU A 280 3.13 -23.98 3.83
C LEU A 280 4.15 -24.86 4.56
N GLU A 281 4.64 -24.48 5.75
CA GLU A 281 5.55 -25.34 6.52
C GLU A 281 4.88 -26.63 7.00
N CYS A 282 3.56 -26.59 7.24
CA CYS A 282 2.77 -27.77 7.57
C CYS A 282 2.71 -28.77 6.40
N VAL A 283 2.68 -28.30 5.15
CA VAL A 283 2.75 -29.13 3.93
C VAL A 283 4.12 -29.82 3.86
N ASP A 284 5.21 -29.07 4.04
CA ASP A 284 6.57 -29.61 4.04
C ASP A 284 6.77 -30.68 5.14
N ALA A 285 6.26 -30.41 6.35
CA ALA A 285 6.37 -31.33 7.47
C ALA A 285 5.56 -32.62 7.24
N CYS A 286 4.33 -32.51 6.73
CA CYS A 286 3.50 -33.67 6.41
C CYS A 286 4.11 -34.49 5.26
N THR A 287 4.64 -33.83 4.23
CA THR A 287 5.33 -34.50 3.10
C THR A 287 6.52 -35.34 3.57
N LYS A 288 7.29 -34.88 4.56
CA LYS A 288 8.40 -35.67 5.13
C LYS A 288 7.95 -36.93 5.86
N VAL A 289 6.76 -36.92 6.46
CA VAL A 289 6.20 -38.07 7.18
C VAL A 289 5.56 -39.03 6.19
N MET A 290 4.64 -38.54 5.34
CA MET A 290 3.93 -39.37 4.35
C MET A 290 4.85 -39.91 3.27
N GLY A 291 5.86 -39.14 2.85
CA GLY A 291 6.84 -39.59 1.87
C GLY A 291 7.65 -40.80 2.33
N LYS A 292 7.94 -40.94 3.64
CA LYS A 292 8.57 -42.16 4.17
C LYS A 292 7.68 -43.39 4.06
N LEU A 293 6.36 -43.19 4.08
CA LEU A 293 5.34 -44.21 3.87
C LEU A 293 5.07 -44.45 2.37
N GLY A 294 5.71 -43.71 1.46
CA GLY A 294 5.47 -43.79 0.02
C GLY A 294 4.16 -43.16 -0.43
N LYS A 295 3.56 -42.29 0.40
CA LYS A 295 2.25 -41.68 0.16
C LYS A 295 2.37 -40.16 -0.05
N PRO A 296 1.48 -39.54 -0.84
CA PRO A 296 1.42 -38.09 -0.96
C PRO A 296 0.97 -37.44 0.36
N SER A 297 1.36 -36.18 0.56
CA SER A 297 1.04 -35.40 1.76
C SER A 297 -0.47 -35.30 2.00
N LEU A 298 -0.87 -35.37 3.28
CA LEU A 298 -2.25 -35.13 3.73
C LEU A 298 -2.55 -33.64 3.88
N VAL A 299 -1.53 -32.81 4.08
CA VAL A 299 -1.67 -31.34 4.06
C VAL A 299 -1.15 -30.87 2.71
N GLN A 300 -1.99 -30.18 1.94
CA GLN A 300 -1.72 -29.79 0.56
C GLN A 300 -1.95 -28.28 0.38
N TRP A 301 -1.32 -27.70 -0.64
CA TRP A 301 -1.63 -26.35 -1.08
C TRP A 301 -2.62 -26.44 -2.24
N SER A 302 -3.90 -26.35 -1.92
CA SER A 302 -5.01 -26.61 -2.84
C SER A 302 -6.26 -25.86 -2.37
N SER A 303 -7.40 -26.05 -3.04
CA SER A 303 -8.68 -25.44 -2.68
C SER A 303 -9.58 -26.40 -1.89
N THR A 304 -10.58 -25.85 -1.22
CA THR A 304 -11.59 -26.65 -0.51
C THR A 304 -12.38 -27.55 -1.46
N ASN A 305 -12.65 -27.09 -2.69
CA ASN A 305 -13.33 -27.87 -3.72
C ASN A 305 -12.58 -29.13 -4.10
N GLU A 306 -11.27 -29.02 -4.32
CA GLU A 306 -10.45 -30.15 -4.74
C GLU A 306 -10.28 -31.16 -3.61
N ILE A 307 -10.06 -30.70 -2.38
CA ILE A 307 -9.71 -31.58 -1.26
C ILE A 307 -10.92 -32.19 -0.56
N LYS A 308 -12.01 -31.43 -0.40
CA LYS A 308 -13.22 -31.91 0.30
C LYS A 308 -14.25 -32.48 -0.66
N TYR A 309 -14.45 -31.84 -1.81
CA TYR A 309 -15.52 -32.18 -2.75
C TYR A 309 -15.03 -32.91 -4.01
N ASN A 310 -13.72 -33.15 -4.17
CA ASN A 310 -13.11 -33.72 -5.38
C ASN A 310 -13.53 -33.01 -6.67
N LYS A 311 -13.72 -31.69 -6.60
CA LYS A 311 -14.05 -30.82 -7.75
C LYS A 311 -12.83 -30.02 -8.15
N GLU A 312 -12.56 -29.89 -9.44
CA GLU A 312 -11.44 -29.11 -9.95
C GLU A 312 -11.48 -27.64 -9.47
N THR A 313 -10.30 -27.12 -9.12
CA THR A 313 -10.14 -25.73 -8.70
C THR A 313 -10.32 -24.79 -9.88
N LYS A 314 -11.39 -23.99 -9.89
CA LYS A 314 -11.66 -23.01 -10.96
C LYS A 314 -10.99 -21.67 -10.66
N LEU A 315 -9.94 -21.33 -11.41
CA LEU A 315 -9.26 -20.04 -11.33
C LEU A 315 -10.09 -18.90 -11.94
N ILE A 316 -10.73 -19.16 -13.10
CA ILE A 316 -11.64 -18.22 -13.75
C ILE A 316 -13.06 -18.51 -13.24
N ARG A 317 -13.61 -17.58 -12.46
CA ARG A 317 -14.93 -17.69 -11.83
C ARG A 317 -15.56 -16.31 -11.65
N LYS A 318 -16.84 -16.27 -11.27
CA LYS A 318 -17.62 -15.01 -11.13
C LYS A 318 -16.88 -13.94 -10.33
N SER A 319 -16.31 -14.30 -9.18
CA SER A 319 -15.52 -13.38 -8.33
C SER A 319 -14.31 -12.79 -9.08
N THR A 320 -13.47 -13.65 -9.66
CA THR A 320 -12.28 -13.23 -10.42
C THR A 320 -12.63 -12.38 -11.65
N ILE A 321 -13.71 -12.73 -12.36
CA ILE A 321 -14.20 -11.95 -13.51
C ILE A 321 -14.68 -10.57 -13.03
N MET A 322 -15.42 -10.50 -11.93
CA MET A 322 -15.88 -9.24 -11.35
C MET A 322 -14.71 -8.31 -10.98
N TYR A 323 -13.65 -8.85 -10.35
CA TYR A 323 -12.45 -8.07 -10.08
C TYR A 323 -11.72 -7.64 -11.35
N ALA A 324 -11.60 -8.52 -12.35
CA ALA A 324 -10.97 -8.19 -13.62
C ALA A 324 -11.73 -7.07 -14.37
N VAL A 325 -13.06 -7.15 -14.41
CA VAL A 325 -13.91 -6.10 -15.01
C VAL A 325 -13.77 -4.79 -14.24
N ALA A 326 -13.81 -4.81 -12.90
CA ALA A 326 -13.62 -3.61 -12.10
C ALA A 326 -12.25 -2.96 -12.33
N LEU A 327 -11.19 -3.76 -12.41
CA LEU A 327 -9.84 -3.28 -12.73
C LEU A 327 -9.78 -2.65 -14.14
N LEU A 328 -10.41 -3.28 -15.14
CA LEU A 328 -10.48 -2.73 -16.50
C LEU A 328 -11.26 -1.41 -16.55
N VAL A 329 -12.36 -1.29 -15.79
CA VAL A 329 -13.14 -0.05 -15.70
C VAL A 329 -12.30 1.06 -15.07
N VAL A 330 -11.64 0.81 -13.94
CA VAL A 330 -10.78 1.81 -13.28
C VAL A 330 -9.61 2.20 -14.18
N LEU A 331 -9.00 1.24 -14.88
CA LEU A 331 -7.93 1.50 -15.84
C LEU A 331 -8.41 2.37 -17.02
N GLY A 332 -9.61 2.08 -17.54
CA GLY A 332 -10.24 2.88 -18.60
C GLY A 332 -10.52 4.31 -18.14
N LEU A 333 -11.09 4.49 -16.94
CA LEU A 333 -11.32 5.81 -16.34
C LEU A 333 -10.02 6.57 -16.12
N LEU A 334 -8.97 5.90 -15.63
CA LEU A 334 -7.65 6.49 -15.47
C LEU A 334 -7.09 6.98 -16.82
N PHE A 335 -7.28 6.23 -17.89
CA PHE A 335 -6.80 6.62 -19.22
C PHE A 335 -7.58 7.82 -19.77
N VAL A 336 -8.91 7.84 -19.61
CA VAL A 336 -9.76 8.97 -20.03
C VAL A 336 -9.38 10.23 -19.26
N MET A 337 -9.30 10.17 -17.92
CA MET A 337 -8.97 11.32 -17.08
C MET A 337 -7.51 11.75 -17.21
N GLY A 338 -6.58 10.81 -17.41
CA GLY A 338 -5.19 11.12 -17.69
C GLY A 338 -4.98 11.81 -19.05
N GLY A 339 -5.91 11.63 -19.99
CA GLY A 339 -5.94 12.34 -21.26
C GLY A 339 -6.35 13.81 -21.15
N GLU A 340 -7.05 14.21 -20.09
CA GLU A 340 -7.52 15.58 -19.85
C GLU A 340 -6.49 16.44 -19.08
N LYS A 341 -5.20 16.28 -19.36
CA LYS A 341 -4.14 16.99 -18.63
C LYS A 341 -4.24 18.51 -18.85
N GLU A 342 -4.57 19.25 -17.78
CA GLU A 342 -4.45 20.72 -17.77
C GLU A 342 -2.97 21.13 -17.71
N TYR A 343 -2.47 21.79 -18.77
CA TYR A 343 -1.09 22.29 -18.88
C TYR A 343 -0.82 23.58 -18.09
N MET A 344 -1.85 24.14 -17.45
CA MET A 344 -1.73 25.24 -16.51
C MET A 344 -2.80 25.12 -15.43
N LEU A 345 -2.52 25.57 -14.22
CA LEU A 345 -3.54 25.69 -13.17
C LEU A 345 -3.78 27.17 -12.85
N LEU A 346 -5.06 27.54 -12.75
CA LEU A 346 -5.51 28.86 -12.34
C LEU A 346 -6.48 28.73 -11.17
N ASN A 347 -6.06 29.23 -10.00
CA ASN A 347 -6.97 29.39 -8.86
C ASN A 347 -7.38 30.86 -8.73
N VAL A 348 -8.69 31.10 -8.75
CA VAL A 348 -9.29 32.45 -8.65
C VAL A 348 -9.82 32.63 -7.24
N ASN A 349 -9.11 33.40 -6.42
CA ASN A 349 -9.57 33.78 -5.08
C ASN A 349 -10.02 35.24 -5.07
N LYS A 350 -11.12 35.55 -4.38
CA LYS A 350 -11.54 36.93 -4.12
C LYS A 350 -10.87 37.45 -2.85
N THR A 351 -10.63 38.75 -2.77
CA THR A 351 -10.19 39.40 -1.52
C THR A 351 -11.34 39.56 -0.52
N THR A 352 -11.02 39.95 0.72
CA THR A 352 -12.01 40.23 1.78
C THR A 352 -12.95 41.40 1.44
N GLU A 353 -12.49 42.36 0.63
CA GLU A 353 -13.33 43.42 0.08
C GLU A 353 -14.13 42.92 -1.12
N LEU A 354 -15.46 43.08 -1.06
CA LEU A 354 -16.39 42.59 -2.09
C LEU A 354 -16.33 43.43 -3.37
N TYR A 355 -16.26 44.75 -3.23
CA TYR A 355 -16.12 45.73 -4.30
C TYR A 355 -15.61 47.05 -3.73
N LYS A 356 -15.08 47.91 -4.59
CA LYS A 356 -14.77 49.31 -4.32
C LYS A 356 -15.48 50.17 -5.35
N VAL A 357 -16.08 51.27 -4.91
CA VAL A 357 -16.66 52.29 -5.80
C VAL A 357 -15.67 53.44 -5.86
N GLU A 358 -15.27 53.82 -7.07
CA GLU A 358 -14.38 54.93 -7.38
C GLU A 358 -15.16 56.08 -8.03
N ASP A 359 -14.51 57.24 -8.12
CA ASP A 359 -15.05 58.43 -8.78
C ASP A 359 -15.51 58.11 -10.22
N ASN A 360 -16.60 58.72 -10.67
CA ASN A 360 -17.33 58.41 -11.92
C ASN A 360 -18.10 57.07 -11.95
N ASN A 361 -18.67 56.63 -10.82
CA ASN A 361 -19.52 55.42 -10.72
C ASN A 361 -18.80 54.14 -11.19
N LYS A 362 -17.48 54.11 -11.06
CA LYS A 362 -16.65 52.98 -11.47
C LYS A 362 -16.61 51.96 -10.34
N VAL A 363 -17.07 50.74 -10.61
CA VAL A 363 -17.06 49.65 -9.64
C VAL A 363 -15.88 48.74 -9.95
N SER A 364 -14.99 48.54 -8.99
CA SER A 364 -13.84 47.64 -9.09
C SER A 364 -13.96 46.46 -8.12
N ASN A 365 -13.48 45.29 -8.55
CA ASN A 365 -13.45 44.05 -7.78
C ASN A 365 -12.03 43.48 -7.84
N ASN A 366 -11.50 43.11 -6.68
CA ASN A 366 -10.14 42.62 -6.54
C ASN A 366 -10.11 41.09 -6.44
N TYR A 367 -9.19 40.49 -7.18
CA TYR A 367 -8.96 39.04 -7.22
C TYR A 367 -7.48 38.74 -7.02
N LEU A 368 -7.20 37.65 -6.32
CA LEU A 368 -5.87 37.06 -6.21
C LEU A 368 -5.85 35.77 -7.04
N LEU A 369 -5.24 35.85 -8.21
CA LEU A 369 -5.07 34.72 -9.11
C LEU A 369 -3.74 34.02 -8.83
N LEU A 370 -3.78 32.71 -8.61
CA LEU A 370 -2.57 31.88 -8.54
C LEU A 370 -2.42 31.15 -9.86
N PHE A 371 -1.39 31.52 -10.63
CA PHE A 371 -1.00 30.85 -11.85
C PHE A 371 0.10 29.84 -11.54
N GLN A 372 -0.01 28.65 -12.13
CA GLN A 372 1.00 27.61 -12.06
C GLN A 372 1.23 27.02 -13.43
N ASN A 373 2.51 26.94 -13.80
CA ASN A 373 2.92 26.26 -15.01
C ASN A 373 3.17 24.79 -14.69
N THR A 374 2.30 23.89 -15.18
CA THR A 374 2.46 22.44 -15.03
C THR A 374 3.17 21.80 -16.23
N ASP A 375 3.47 22.58 -17.28
CA ASP A 375 4.25 22.09 -18.42
C ASP A 375 5.76 22.21 -18.17
N SER A 376 6.52 21.41 -18.93
CA SER A 376 7.98 21.38 -18.92
C SER A 376 8.61 22.54 -19.70
N LYS A 377 7.81 23.39 -20.35
CA LYS A 377 8.25 24.55 -21.12
C LYS A 377 7.91 25.86 -20.41
N LYS A 378 8.69 26.90 -20.69
CA LYS A 378 8.42 28.25 -20.18
C LYS A 378 7.33 28.88 -21.03
N HIS A 379 6.21 29.23 -20.41
CA HIS A 379 5.07 29.87 -21.08
C HIS A 379 4.91 31.33 -20.68
N LYS A 380 4.28 32.11 -21.57
CA LYS A 380 3.88 33.49 -21.31
C LYS A 380 2.36 33.55 -21.17
N TYR A 381 1.88 33.74 -19.94
CA TYR A 381 0.47 33.70 -19.63
C TYR A 381 -0.20 35.06 -19.80
N ASN A 382 -1.40 35.03 -20.37
CA ASN A 382 -2.32 36.14 -20.50
C ASN A 382 -3.71 35.78 -19.94
N LEU A 383 -4.60 36.77 -19.80
CA LEU A 383 -5.92 36.64 -19.18
C LEU A 383 -6.95 37.46 -19.97
N GLU A 384 -8.10 36.85 -20.25
CA GLU A 384 -9.24 37.50 -20.89
C GLU A 384 -10.56 37.21 -20.14
N VAL A 385 -11.52 38.12 -20.28
CA VAL A 385 -12.91 37.94 -19.83
C VAL A 385 -13.74 37.54 -21.05
N VAL A 386 -14.37 36.36 -21.02
CA VAL A 386 -15.06 35.80 -22.19
C VAL A 386 -16.49 36.31 -22.31
N ASP A 387 -17.22 36.39 -21.19
CA ASP A 387 -18.69 36.45 -21.22
C ASP A 387 -19.26 37.87 -21.15
N ASN A 388 -18.42 38.87 -20.84
CA ASN A 388 -18.91 40.20 -20.51
C ASN A 388 -17.96 41.28 -21.05
N LYS A 389 -18.43 42.02 -22.08
CA LYS A 389 -17.67 43.09 -22.74
C LYS A 389 -17.63 44.39 -21.92
N ASP A 390 -18.51 44.53 -20.93
CA ASP A 390 -18.65 45.75 -20.14
C ASP A 390 -17.78 45.75 -18.88
N ILE A 391 -17.15 44.62 -18.55
CA ILE A 391 -16.20 44.47 -17.46
C ILE A 391 -14.80 44.34 -18.04
N LYS A 392 -13.92 45.28 -17.69
CA LYS A 392 -12.56 45.38 -18.21
C LYS A 392 -11.54 44.96 -17.17
N ILE A 393 -10.43 44.38 -17.62
CA ILE A 393 -9.28 44.10 -16.77
C ILE A 393 -8.45 45.38 -16.68
N GLU A 394 -8.42 45.99 -15.51
CA GLU A 394 -7.68 47.23 -15.28
C GLU A 394 -6.23 46.96 -14.86
N ARG A 395 -6.03 45.93 -14.03
CA ARG A 395 -4.72 45.59 -13.50
C ARG A 395 -4.38 44.15 -13.80
N PHE A 396 -3.73 43.92 -14.94
CA PHE A 396 -3.05 42.68 -15.26
C PHE A 396 -2.01 42.96 -16.34
N ARG A 397 -0.86 42.28 -16.28
CA ARG A 397 0.16 42.33 -17.35
C ARG A 397 0.61 40.91 -17.66
N PRO A 398 0.73 40.55 -18.94
CA PRO A 398 1.27 39.26 -19.34
C PRO A 398 2.64 39.02 -18.69
N PHE A 399 2.91 37.79 -18.31
CA PHE A 399 4.16 37.44 -17.64
C PHE A 399 4.60 36.04 -18.00
N SER A 400 5.92 35.82 -18.01
CA SER A 400 6.46 34.48 -18.20
C SER A 400 6.58 33.74 -16.88
N LEU A 401 6.33 32.44 -16.92
CA LEU A 401 6.47 31.54 -15.79
C LEU A 401 7.31 30.34 -16.21
N ALA A 402 8.40 30.10 -15.48
CA ALA A 402 9.26 28.93 -15.72
C ALA A 402 8.49 27.61 -15.45
N PRO A 403 8.95 26.48 -16.01
CA PRO A 403 8.36 25.17 -15.76
C PRO A 403 8.18 24.87 -14.27
N HIS A 404 7.06 24.27 -13.88
CA HIS A 404 6.76 23.84 -12.50
C HIS A 404 6.82 24.96 -11.44
N LYS A 405 6.73 26.23 -11.85
CA LYS A 405 6.70 27.38 -10.92
C LYS A 405 5.29 27.94 -10.77
N MET A 406 5.06 28.56 -9.61
CA MET A 406 3.83 29.26 -9.28
C MET A 406 4.06 30.76 -9.11
N ARG A 407 3.06 31.57 -9.47
CA ARG A 407 3.08 33.01 -9.22
C ARG A 407 1.69 33.55 -8.92
N LYS A 408 1.60 34.32 -7.83
CA LYS A 408 0.39 35.06 -7.46
C LYS A 408 0.33 36.39 -8.24
N LYS A 409 -0.84 36.74 -8.75
CA LYS A 409 -1.14 37.98 -9.45
C LYS A 409 -2.42 38.59 -8.91
N VAL A 410 -2.34 39.85 -8.51
CA VAL A 410 -3.52 40.63 -8.16
C VAL A 410 -4.13 41.13 -9.46
N VAL A 411 -5.41 40.84 -9.66
CA VAL A 411 -6.21 41.26 -10.82
C VAL A 411 -7.35 42.15 -10.34
N ILE A 412 -7.50 43.30 -11.00
CA ILE A 412 -8.59 44.23 -10.75
C ILE A 412 -9.47 44.23 -12.00
N LEU A 413 -10.73 43.86 -11.82
CA LEU A 413 -11.77 43.97 -12.83
C LEU A 413 -12.61 45.20 -12.50
N SER A 414 -12.89 46.05 -13.48
CA SER A 414 -13.72 47.23 -13.28
C SER A 414 -14.74 47.44 -14.39
N THR A 415 -15.83 48.12 -14.05
CA THR A 415 -16.86 48.55 -15.00
C THR A 415 -17.31 49.96 -14.66
N THR A 416 -17.58 50.76 -15.69
CA THR A 416 -18.17 52.09 -15.59
C THR A 416 -19.62 52.13 -16.05
N LYS A 417 -20.12 51.01 -16.58
CA LYS A 417 -21.51 50.90 -17.04
C LYS A 417 -22.40 50.40 -15.92
N GLN A 418 -23.64 50.84 -15.96
CA GLN A 418 -24.66 50.34 -15.05
C GLN A 418 -25.07 48.93 -15.47
N LEU A 419 -24.57 47.92 -14.76
CA LEU A 419 -24.83 46.51 -15.08
C LEU A 419 -26.18 46.02 -14.54
N VAL A 420 -26.60 46.50 -13.37
CA VAL A 420 -27.84 46.09 -12.71
C VAL A 420 -28.47 47.29 -12.01
N LYS A 421 -29.80 47.45 -12.15
CA LYS A 421 -30.61 48.41 -11.39
C LYS A 421 -31.34 47.66 -10.28
N ASN A 422 -30.72 47.55 -9.10
CA ASN A 422 -31.35 46.98 -7.92
C ASN A 422 -30.99 47.83 -6.70
N ASP A 423 -32.01 48.38 -6.04
CA ASP A 423 -31.84 49.30 -4.91
C ASP A 423 -31.80 48.58 -3.56
N THR A 424 -32.06 47.27 -3.54
CA THR A 424 -32.25 46.51 -2.30
C THR A 424 -31.07 45.61 -1.94
N LYS A 425 -30.36 45.06 -2.93
CA LYS A 425 -29.30 44.05 -2.72
C LYS A 425 -28.15 44.19 -3.71
N ASP A 426 -26.95 43.90 -3.24
CA ASP A 426 -25.77 43.70 -4.08
C ASP A 426 -25.98 42.47 -4.97
N THR A 427 -25.65 42.59 -6.26
CA THR A 427 -25.94 41.54 -7.25
C THR A 427 -24.66 40.80 -7.64
N PRO A 428 -24.56 39.49 -7.38
CA PRO A 428 -23.45 38.67 -7.87
C PRO A 428 -23.63 38.34 -9.35
N ILE A 429 -22.67 38.75 -10.17
CA ILE A 429 -22.59 38.46 -11.60
C ILE A 429 -21.51 37.40 -11.80
N THR A 430 -21.88 36.23 -12.32
CA THR A 430 -20.90 35.21 -12.69
C THR A 430 -20.17 35.62 -13.97
N LEU A 431 -18.85 35.60 -13.95
CA LEU A 431 -17.97 35.86 -15.08
C LEU A 431 -17.10 34.65 -15.34
N THR A 432 -16.79 34.39 -16.61
CA THR A 432 -15.79 33.41 -16.97
C THR A 432 -14.52 34.11 -17.42
N LEU A 433 -13.44 33.76 -16.72
CA LEU A 433 -12.08 34.18 -17.02
C LEU A 433 -11.39 33.04 -17.78
N ARG A 434 -10.77 33.36 -18.92
CA ARG A 434 -9.89 32.44 -19.62
C ARG A 434 -8.45 32.93 -19.46
N ALA A 435 -7.63 32.10 -18.83
CA ALA A 435 -6.19 32.29 -18.86
C ALA A 435 -5.60 31.38 -19.94
N PHE A 436 -4.64 31.88 -20.71
CA PHE A 436 -4.03 31.13 -21.80
C PHE A 436 -2.55 31.50 -21.96
N ALA A 437 -1.76 30.58 -22.51
CA ALA A 437 -0.40 30.87 -22.96
C ALA A 437 -0.44 31.53 -24.34
N GLU A 438 0.31 32.61 -24.55
CA GLU A 438 0.42 33.26 -25.86
C GLU A 438 1.20 32.39 -26.88
N ASP A 439 2.06 31.50 -26.36
CA ASP A 439 2.98 30.69 -27.15
C ASP A 439 2.45 29.30 -27.50
N ASP A 440 1.46 28.77 -26.78
CA ASP A 440 0.83 27.49 -27.12
C ASP A 440 -0.69 27.53 -26.85
N PRO A 441 -1.53 27.42 -27.91
CA PRO A 441 -2.99 27.47 -27.77
C PRO A 441 -3.58 26.28 -27.01
N LYS A 442 -2.83 25.18 -26.82
CA LYS A 442 -3.26 24.03 -25.99
C LYS A 442 -3.25 24.37 -24.50
N VAL A 443 -2.45 25.34 -24.09
CA VAL A 443 -2.32 25.75 -22.69
C VAL A 443 -3.34 26.86 -22.42
N SER A 444 -4.57 26.45 -22.11
CA SER A 444 -5.61 27.38 -21.67
C SER A 444 -6.50 26.76 -20.62
N VAL A 445 -6.94 27.59 -19.68
CA VAL A 445 -7.84 27.20 -18.60
C VAL A 445 -8.93 28.24 -18.43
N ILE A 446 -10.16 27.73 -18.28
CA ILE A 446 -11.36 28.52 -18.10
C ILE A 446 -11.80 28.35 -16.64
N ARG A 447 -12.00 29.47 -15.92
CA ARG A 447 -12.48 29.49 -14.53
C ARG A 447 -13.58 30.53 -14.35
N LYS A 448 -14.58 30.17 -13.55
CA LYS A 448 -15.66 31.07 -13.16
C LYS A 448 -15.21 31.94 -11.98
N ALA A 449 -15.57 33.22 -12.02
CA ALA A 449 -15.37 34.21 -11.00
C ALA A 449 -16.70 34.92 -10.71
N VAL A 450 -16.86 35.51 -9.52
CA VAL A 450 -18.07 36.26 -9.16
C VAL A 450 -17.73 37.73 -8.96
N PHE A 451 -18.26 38.56 -9.85
CA PHE A 451 -18.21 40.01 -9.77
C PHE A 451 -19.41 40.53 -9.00
N ILE A 452 -19.16 41.23 -7.90
CA ILE A 452 -20.22 41.77 -7.06
C ILE A 452 -20.45 43.20 -7.49
N TYR A 453 -21.67 43.47 -7.96
CA TYR A 453 -22.13 44.79 -8.34
C TYR A 453 -22.93 45.40 -7.18
N PRO A 454 -22.61 46.63 -6.74
CA PRO A 454 -23.29 47.28 -5.62
C PRO A 454 -24.75 47.60 -5.93
N ARG A 455 -25.56 47.69 -4.88
CA ARG A 455 -26.89 48.34 -4.92
C ARG A 455 -26.81 49.77 -5.46
N ALA A 456 -27.83 50.17 -6.22
CA ALA A 456 -27.79 51.38 -7.06
C ALA A 456 -27.72 52.71 -6.28
N ASP A 457 -28.13 52.71 -5.01
CA ASP A 457 -28.02 53.84 -4.09
C ASP A 457 -26.58 54.13 -3.62
N LYS A 458 -25.67 53.15 -3.72
CA LYS A 458 -24.23 53.32 -3.43
C LYS A 458 -23.42 53.86 -4.61
N LEU A 459 -24.05 54.05 -5.76
CA LEU A 459 -23.45 54.59 -6.99
C LEU A 459 -23.75 56.09 -7.18
N LYS A 460 -23.97 56.82 -6.07
CA LYS A 460 -24.30 58.25 -6.07
C LYS A 460 -23.12 59.10 -5.64
#